data_AF-A0A8S8YVB5-F1
#
_entry.id   AF-A0A8S8YVB5-F1
#
_cell.length_a   1.000
_cell.length_b   1.000
_cell.length_c   1.000
_cell.angle_alpha   90.00
_cell.angle_beta   90.00
_cell.angle_gamma   90.00
#
_symmetry.space_group_name_H-M   'P 1'
#
loop_
_entity.id
_entity.type
_entity.pdbx_description
1 polymer ?
#
loop_
_entity_poly.entity_id
_entity_poly.type
_entity_poly.pdbx_seq_one_letter_code
_entity_poly.pdbx_strand_id
1 'polypeptide(L)'
;MIIVVGIFTIPAIIPDAFAHGLGGDQAPPISFGDMEVTVRTQLDPSDITVGDIDSANMQIRFFDTLTDKNLDKVTYRVELWQSGELLARNLFYDNDGRLDVKIKPQLGCDADPIETCTIYGGSEHVSAPGALFVYGAECTDDNLDICARPSMTGPIFVQGGL
;
A
#
# COMPACT_ATOMS: atom_id res chain seq x y z
N MET A 1 51.23 2.44 -37.85
CA MET A 1 50.48 2.79 -36.61
C MET A 1 49.07 3.14 -37.04
N ILE A 2 48.10 2.24 -36.80
CA ILE A 2 46.69 2.46 -37.15
C ILE A 2 45.95 2.61 -35.83
N ILE A 3 45.34 3.78 -35.61
CA ILE A 3 44.46 4.02 -34.47
C ILE A 3 43.04 3.67 -34.94
N VAL A 4 42.44 2.65 -34.34
CA VAL A 4 41.01 2.37 -34.48
C VAL A 4 40.31 3.10 -33.34
N VAL A 5 39.59 4.18 -33.66
CA VAL A 5 38.69 4.84 -32.71
C VAL A 5 37.33 4.18 -32.85
N GLY A 6 36.98 3.31 -31.91
CA GLY A 6 35.64 2.76 -31.80
C GLY A 6 34.72 3.77 -31.14
N ILE A 7 33.76 4.32 -31.89
CA ILE A 7 32.65 5.11 -31.32
C ILE A 7 31.60 4.12 -30.81
N PHE A 8 31.47 3.99 -29.49
CA PHE A 8 30.35 3.32 -28.85
C PHE A 8 29.22 4.33 -28.67
N THR A 9 28.19 4.25 -29.51
CA THR A 9 26.90 4.91 -29.23
C THR A 9 26.13 4.03 -28.25
N ILE A 10 25.94 4.50 -27.02
CA ILE A 10 25.04 3.86 -26.05
C ILE A 10 23.61 4.23 -26.45
N PRO A 11 22.72 3.28 -26.80
CA PRO A 11 21.32 3.60 -26.98
C PRO A 11 20.73 3.91 -25.60
N ALA A 12 20.57 5.19 -25.30
CA ALA A 12 19.85 5.68 -24.14
C ALA A 12 18.34 5.58 -24.40
N ILE A 13 17.83 4.36 -24.48
CA ILE A 13 16.39 4.08 -24.35
C ILE A 13 16.28 2.95 -23.35
N ILE A 14 16.33 3.33 -22.08
CA ILE A 14 15.98 2.43 -20.98
C ILE A 14 14.45 2.48 -20.94
N PRO A 15 13.72 1.41 -21.30
CA PRO A 15 12.29 1.38 -21.05
C PRO A 15 12.07 1.53 -19.54
N ASP A 16 11.04 2.27 -19.14
CA ASP A 16 10.59 2.32 -17.76
C ASP A 16 10.27 0.89 -17.30
N ALA A 17 11.20 0.29 -16.56
CA ALA A 17 11.00 -1.02 -15.95
C ALA A 17 10.17 -0.79 -14.70
N PHE A 18 8.86 -0.97 -14.81
CA PHE A 18 7.99 -1.11 -13.65
C PHE A 18 8.34 -2.45 -13.00
N ALA A 19 9.21 -2.40 -11.99
CA ALA A 19 9.47 -3.53 -11.12
C ALA A 19 8.18 -3.78 -10.31
N HIS A 20 7.28 -4.60 -10.84
CA HIS A 20 6.18 -5.20 -10.09
C HIS A 20 6.79 -6.26 -9.14
N GLY A 21 7.55 -5.77 -8.16
CA GLY A 21 8.34 -6.59 -7.26
C GLY A 21 7.46 -7.18 -6.18
N LEU A 22 7.45 -8.52 -6.08
CA LEU A 22 7.19 -9.33 -4.87
C LEU A 22 6.29 -8.63 -3.82
N GLY A 23 5.05 -8.31 -4.20
CA GLY A 23 4.01 -7.78 -3.31
C GLY A 23 3.89 -6.27 -3.18
N GLY A 24 4.57 -5.46 -3.99
CA GLY A 24 4.40 -4.00 -4.00
C GLY A 24 4.27 -3.42 -5.41
N ASP A 25 3.66 -2.24 -5.48
CA ASP A 25 3.51 -1.47 -6.72
C ASP A 25 3.67 0.03 -6.44
N GLN A 26 4.16 0.77 -7.43
CA GLN A 26 4.39 2.21 -7.33
C GLN A 26 3.85 2.91 -8.56
N ALA A 27 3.04 3.94 -8.34
CA ALA A 27 2.53 4.77 -9.42
C ALA A 27 3.66 5.56 -10.12
N PRO A 28 3.51 5.92 -11.40
CA PRO A 28 4.38 6.89 -12.04
C PRO A 28 4.44 8.20 -11.23
N PRO A 29 5.63 8.76 -10.94
CA PRO A 29 5.74 10.02 -10.22
C PRO A 29 5.11 11.19 -10.98
N ILE A 30 4.64 12.19 -10.24
CA ILE A 30 4.11 13.45 -10.78
C ILE A 30 4.82 14.65 -10.16
N SER A 31 4.95 15.74 -10.90
CA SER A 31 5.49 16.99 -10.36
C SER A 31 4.48 17.66 -9.43
N PHE A 32 4.93 18.07 -8.23
CA PHE A 32 4.14 18.81 -7.26
C PHE A 32 5.00 19.88 -6.58
N GLY A 33 4.89 21.12 -7.06
CA GLY A 33 5.77 22.21 -6.65
C GLY A 33 7.21 21.89 -7.05
N ASP A 34 8.13 21.93 -6.08
CA ASP A 34 9.55 21.60 -6.26
C ASP A 34 9.86 20.10 -6.00
N MET A 35 8.83 19.25 -5.82
CA MET A 35 8.96 17.81 -5.54
C MET A 35 8.52 16.96 -6.75
N GLU A 36 9.00 15.72 -6.81
CA GLU A 36 8.41 14.66 -7.64
C GLU A 36 7.77 13.64 -6.71
N VAL A 37 6.44 13.55 -6.68
CA VAL A 37 5.73 12.75 -5.69
C VAL A 37 5.09 11.52 -6.30
N THR A 38 5.05 10.43 -5.55
CA THR A 38 4.37 9.19 -5.94
C THR A 38 3.75 8.48 -4.75
N VAL A 39 2.80 7.59 -5.04
CA VAL A 39 2.22 6.65 -4.08
C VAL A 39 2.77 5.25 -4.37
N ARG A 40 3.23 4.58 -3.32
CA ARG A 40 3.64 3.17 -3.34
C ARG A 40 2.79 2.37 -2.36
N THR A 41 2.40 1.18 -2.77
CA THR A 41 1.78 0.16 -1.92
C THR A 41 2.75 -1.03 -1.76
N GLN A 42 2.71 -1.68 -0.60
CA GLN A 42 3.48 -2.88 -0.31
C GLN A 42 2.65 -3.78 0.61
N LEU A 43 2.60 -5.07 0.30
CA LEU A 43 1.95 -6.10 1.10
C LEU A 43 3.02 -6.99 1.74
N ASP A 44 2.82 -7.32 3.01
CA ASP A 44 3.65 -8.24 3.79
C ASP A 44 2.76 -9.21 4.62
N PRO A 45 2.86 -10.55 4.43
CA PRO A 45 3.68 -11.21 3.42
C PRO A 45 3.17 -10.91 2.01
N SER A 46 4.08 -10.92 1.04
CA SER A 46 3.77 -10.67 -0.37
C SER A 46 3.18 -11.88 -1.10
N ASP A 47 3.41 -13.08 -0.57
CA ASP A 47 2.83 -14.33 -1.03
C ASP A 47 1.88 -14.88 0.03
N ILE A 48 0.64 -15.14 -0.37
CA ILE A 48 -0.47 -15.47 0.52
C ILE A 48 -1.11 -16.76 0.04
N THR A 49 -1.04 -17.79 0.87
CA THR A 49 -1.83 -19.00 0.69
C THR A 49 -3.12 -18.88 1.48
N VAL A 50 -4.26 -19.11 0.81
CA VAL A 50 -5.58 -19.02 1.44
C VAL A 50 -5.71 -20.04 2.56
N GLY A 51 -6.15 -19.57 3.74
CA GLY A 51 -6.30 -20.39 4.93
C GLY A 51 -5.03 -20.52 5.78
N ASP A 52 -3.88 -20.05 5.28
CA ASP A 52 -2.59 -20.18 5.97
C ASP A 52 -2.09 -18.86 6.57
N ILE A 53 -2.85 -17.76 6.48
CA ILE A 53 -2.52 -16.47 7.08
C ILE A 53 -3.60 -15.97 8.05
N ASP A 54 -3.18 -15.55 9.24
CA ASP A 54 -4.06 -14.89 10.21
C ASP A 54 -4.18 -13.38 9.95
N SER A 55 -3.13 -12.78 9.39
CA SER A 55 -3.13 -11.38 9.00
C SER A 55 -2.01 -11.05 8.03
N ALA A 56 -2.21 -9.96 7.28
CA ALA A 56 -1.18 -9.30 6.48
C ALA A 56 -1.10 -7.81 6.85
N ASN A 57 0.03 -7.18 6.57
CA ASN A 57 0.20 -5.74 6.57
C ASN A 57 0.13 -5.20 5.15
N MET A 58 -0.67 -4.16 4.95
CA MET A 58 -0.57 -3.33 3.76
C MET A 58 0.01 -1.97 4.17
N GLN A 59 1.18 -1.66 3.64
CA GLN A 59 1.85 -0.38 3.77
C GLN A 59 1.56 0.49 2.55
N ILE A 60 1.30 1.77 2.77
CA ILE A 60 1.10 2.79 1.74
C ILE A 60 1.96 3.99 2.09
N ARG A 61 2.80 4.44 1.15
CA ARG A 61 3.61 5.65 1.27
C ARG A 61 3.23 6.66 0.20
N PHE A 62 3.02 7.91 0.58
CA PHE A 62 3.02 9.06 -0.33
C PHE A 62 4.28 9.86 -0.08
N PHE A 63 5.22 9.86 -1.03
CA PHE A 63 6.58 10.36 -0.80
C PHE A 63 7.15 11.11 -2.01
N ASP A 64 8.09 12.00 -1.75
CA ASP A 64 8.92 12.68 -2.75
C ASP A 64 10.05 11.75 -3.20
N THR A 65 10.08 11.39 -4.47
CA THR A 65 11.07 10.49 -5.08
C THR A 65 12.45 11.12 -5.18
N LEU A 66 12.58 12.45 -5.12
CA LEU A 66 13.87 13.12 -5.13
C LEU A 66 14.60 12.98 -3.79
N THR A 67 13.85 12.94 -2.68
CA THR A 67 14.40 12.93 -1.32
C THR A 67 14.11 11.66 -0.52
N ASP A 68 13.26 10.77 -1.05
CA ASP A 68 12.69 9.59 -0.37
C ASP A 68 12.03 9.92 0.97
N LYS A 69 11.43 11.11 1.07
CA LYS A 69 10.72 11.56 2.27
C LYS A 69 9.22 11.49 2.05
N ASN A 70 8.53 10.93 3.04
CA ASN A 70 7.07 10.93 3.04
C ASN A 70 6.52 12.35 3.17
N LEU A 71 5.30 12.56 2.67
CA LEU A 71 4.50 13.73 2.98
C LEU A 71 3.71 13.45 4.27
N ASP A 72 3.83 14.34 5.23
CA ASP A 72 3.14 14.22 6.52
C ASP A 72 1.63 14.50 6.39
N LYS A 73 0.84 13.94 7.33
CA LYS A 73 -0.59 14.26 7.56
C LYS A 73 -1.47 13.99 6.35
N VAL A 74 -1.46 12.75 5.87
CA VAL A 74 -2.14 12.34 4.65
C VAL A 74 -3.41 11.56 4.99
N THR A 75 -4.50 11.88 4.30
CA THR A 75 -5.72 11.05 4.29
C THR A 75 -5.73 10.21 3.02
N TYR A 76 -5.69 8.89 3.18
CA TYR A 76 -5.78 7.92 2.11
C TYR A 76 -7.21 7.42 1.95
N ARG A 77 -7.69 7.35 0.71
CA ARG A 77 -8.83 6.49 0.36
C ARG A 77 -8.28 5.18 -0.14
N VAL A 78 -8.56 4.11 0.59
CA VAL A 78 -8.03 2.78 0.30
C VAL A 78 -9.17 1.88 -0.13
N GLU A 79 -8.98 1.19 -1.25
CA GLU A 79 -9.92 0.22 -1.80
C GLU A 79 -9.19 -1.09 -2.06
N LEU A 80 -9.79 -2.21 -1.64
CA LEU A 80 -9.28 -3.55 -1.94
C LEU A 80 -10.24 -4.22 -2.91
N TRP A 81 -9.68 -4.70 -4.02
CA TRP A 81 -10.41 -5.34 -5.09
C TRP A 81 -9.87 -6.75 -5.33
N GLN A 82 -10.78 -7.69 -5.61
CA GLN A 82 -10.42 -9.03 -6.06
C GLN A 82 -11.31 -9.39 -7.25
N SER A 83 -10.71 -9.73 -8.40
CA SER A 83 -11.44 -10.17 -9.60
C SER A 83 -12.58 -9.23 -10.04
N GLY A 84 -12.43 -7.92 -9.83
CA GLY A 84 -13.44 -6.90 -10.17
C GLY A 84 -14.50 -6.66 -9.10
N GLU A 85 -14.46 -7.39 -7.99
CA GLU A 85 -15.34 -7.21 -6.83
C GLU A 85 -14.64 -6.33 -5.78
N LEU A 86 -15.37 -5.35 -5.23
CA LEU A 86 -14.89 -4.51 -4.15
C LEU A 86 -15.04 -5.27 -2.84
N LEU A 87 -13.94 -5.46 -2.10
CA LEU A 87 -13.94 -6.19 -0.83
C LEU A 87 -13.88 -5.26 0.39
N ALA A 88 -13.25 -4.10 0.24
CA ALA A 88 -13.16 -3.11 1.31
C ALA A 88 -12.92 -1.71 0.72
N ARG A 89 -13.47 -0.69 1.39
CA ARG A 89 -13.28 0.72 1.07
C ARG A 89 -13.39 1.54 2.35
N ASN A 90 -12.35 2.28 2.69
CA ASN A 90 -12.46 3.30 3.74
C ASN A 90 -11.45 4.43 3.57
N LEU A 91 -11.61 5.46 4.41
CA LEU A 91 -10.63 6.51 4.60
C LEU A 91 -9.74 6.16 5.79
N PHE A 92 -8.45 6.42 5.65
CA PHE A 92 -7.44 6.24 6.69
C PHE A 92 -6.60 7.50 6.77
N TYR A 93 -6.25 7.91 7.98
CA TYR A 93 -5.37 9.05 8.21
C TYR A 93 -4.04 8.56 8.72
N ASP A 94 -2.95 9.21 8.31
CA ASP A 94 -1.63 8.93 8.80
C ASP A 94 -0.83 10.22 9.05
N ASN A 95 -0.01 10.23 10.12
CA ASN A 95 0.69 11.43 10.58
C ASN A 95 1.98 11.69 9.81
N ASP A 96 2.76 10.66 9.47
CA ASP A 96 4.09 10.76 8.86
C ASP A 96 4.10 10.30 7.40
N GLY A 97 2.92 10.05 6.84
CA GLY A 97 2.71 9.64 5.46
C GLY A 97 3.01 8.16 5.19
N ARG A 98 3.37 7.36 6.20
CA ARG A 98 3.51 5.90 6.11
C ARG A 98 2.30 5.25 6.77
N LEU A 99 1.26 5.01 5.96
CA LEU A 99 0.09 4.29 6.45
C LEU A 99 0.36 2.77 6.45
N ASP A 100 0.33 2.15 7.62
CA ASP A 100 0.25 0.69 7.77
C ASP A 100 -1.19 0.28 8.14
N VAL A 101 -1.75 -0.72 7.46
CA VAL A 101 -3.11 -1.25 7.74
C VAL A 101 -3.04 -2.76 7.95
N LYS A 102 -3.54 -3.22 9.09
CA LYS A 102 -3.63 -4.66 9.38
C LYS A 102 -4.85 -5.27 8.68
N ILE A 103 -4.62 -6.19 7.76
CA ILE A 103 -5.68 -6.96 7.09
C ILE A 103 -5.83 -8.30 7.79
N LYS A 104 -7.06 -8.68 8.12
CA LYS A 104 -7.41 -9.98 8.72
C LYS A 104 -8.46 -10.68 7.85
N PRO A 105 -8.13 -11.81 7.22
CA PRO A 105 -9.11 -12.61 6.50
C PRO A 105 -10.24 -13.09 7.42
N GLN A 106 -11.47 -13.10 6.91
CA GLN A 106 -12.65 -13.63 7.57
C GLN A 106 -13.50 -14.40 6.57
N LEU A 107 -13.69 -15.69 6.82
CA LEU A 107 -14.53 -16.58 6.02
C LEU A 107 -16.01 -16.48 6.41
N GLY A 108 -16.88 -16.96 5.52
CA GLY A 108 -18.29 -17.21 5.81
C GLY A 108 -19.19 -15.97 5.79
N CYS A 109 -18.87 -14.99 4.94
CA CYS A 109 -19.76 -13.88 4.66
C CYS A 109 -20.25 -13.95 3.21
N ASP A 110 -21.57 -14.00 3.04
CA ASP A 110 -22.25 -14.10 1.75
C ASP A 110 -23.13 -12.85 1.50
N ALA A 111 -22.74 -11.69 2.03
CA ALA A 111 -23.49 -10.45 1.84
C ALA A 111 -23.34 -9.92 0.41
N ASP A 112 -24.38 -9.24 -0.07
CA ASP A 112 -24.36 -8.51 -1.35
C ASP A 112 -24.75 -7.04 -1.06
N PRO A 113 -23.84 -6.07 -1.27
CA PRO A 113 -22.51 -6.25 -1.86
C PRO A 113 -21.46 -6.69 -0.82
N ILE A 114 -20.46 -7.48 -1.23
CA ILE A 114 -19.56 -8.22 -0.32
C ILE A 114 -18.71 -7.32 0.58
N GLU A 115 -18.43 -6.07 0.17
CA GLU A 115 -17.64 -5.12 0.96
C GLU A 115 -18.30 -4.76 2.29
N THR A 116 -19.62 -4.95 2.40
CA THR A 116 -20.36 -4.73 3.65
C THR A 116 -19.98 -5.71 4.75
N CYS A 117 -19.32 -6.81 4.40
CA CYS A 117 -18.74 -7.76 5.35
C CYS A 117 -17.49 -7.23 6.05
N THR A 118 -16.82 -6.21 5.49
CA THR A 118 -15.56 -5.72 6.05
C THR A 118 -15.82 -4.82 7.25
N ILE A 119 -15.31 -5.25 8.41
CA ILE A 119 -15.29 -4.51 9.66
C ILE A 119 -13.98 -3.74 9.76
N TYR A 120 -14.08 -2.44 10.04
CA TYR A 120 -12.92 -1.56 10.18
C TYR A 120 -12.58 -1.32 11.64
N GLY A 121 -11.29 -1.38 11.97
CA GLY A 121 -10.74 -1.05 13.27
C GLY A 121 -10.00 0.29 13.24
N GLY A 122 -10.26 1.11 14.25
CA GLY A 122 -9.74 2.46 14.39
C GLY A 122 -10.81 3.44 14.83
N SER A 123 -10.42 4.69 15.03
CA SER A 123 -11.31 5.80 15.35
C SER A 123 -11.05 6.95 14.41
N GLU A 124 -12.07 7.77 14.15
CA GLU A 124 -11.88 8.98 13.34
C GLU A 124 -10.82 9.91 13.95
N HIS A 125 -9.91 10.39 13.12
CA HIS A 125 -8.94 11.39 13.54
C HIS A 125 -9.57 12.78 13.61
N VAL A 126 -9.22 13.57 14.64
CA VAL A 126 -9.84 14.89 14.91
C VAL A 126 -9.64 15.90 13.78
N SER A 127 -8.56 15.77 13.00
CA SER A 127 -8.27 16.65 11.87
C SER A 127 -8.69 16.07 10.51
N ALA A 128 -9.17 14.82 10.48
CA ALA A 128 -9.59 14.14 9.25
C ALA A 128 -10.90 13.37 9.52
N PRO A 129 -12.05 14.07 9.54
CA PRO A 129 -13.35 13.46 9.77
C PRO A 129 -13.62 12.28 8.83
N GLY A 130 -14.12 11.18 9.36
CA GLY A 130 -14.36 9.93 8.63
C GLY A 130 -13.12 9.09 8.31
N ALA A 131 -11.89 9.58 8.55
CA ALA A 131 -10.66 8.83 8.30
C ALA A 131 -10.18 8.11 9.56
N LEU A 132 -10.02 6.79 9.45
CA LEU A 132 -9.62 5.93 10.56
C LEU A 132 -8.15 6.10 10.92
N PHE A 133 -7.91 6.14 12.23
CA PHE A 133 -6.60 6.29 12.84
C PHE A 133 -6.56 5.52 14.17
N VAL A 134 -5.37 5.14 14.62
CA VAL A 134 -5.15 4.53 15.94
C VAL A 134 -4.02 5.25 16.64
N TYR A 135 -4.29 5.77 17.84
CA TYR A 135 -3.25 6.36 18.69
C TYR A 135 -2.39 5.26 19.34
N GLY A 136 -1.07 5.44 19.31
CA GLY A 136 -0.13 4.57 20.00
C GLY A 136 1.27 4.63 19.39
N ALA A 137 2.03 3.55 19.51
CA ALA A 137 3.38 3.46 18.95
C ALA A 137 3.33 3.46 17.40
N GLU A 138 4.17 4.29 16.78
CA GLU A 138 4.31 4.36 15.33
C GLU A 138 4.77 3.02 14.75
N CYS A 139 4.27 2.70 13.56
CA CYS A 139 4.64 1.49 12.86
C CYS A 139 5.98 1.66 12.13
N THR A 140 6.80 0.63 12.26
CA THR A 140 8.08 0.43 11.58
C THR A 140 8.07 -1.00 11.05
N ASP A 141 8.99 -1.33 10.15
CA ASP A 141 9.07 -2.68 9.61
C ASP A 141 9.40 -3.73 10.69
N ASP A 142 10.00 -3.31 11.80
CA ASP A 142 10.45 -4.20 12.88
C ASP A 142 9.43 -4.39 14.03
N ASN A 143 8.32 -3.64 14.06
CA ASN A 143 7.38 -3.64 15.20
C ASN A 143 5.90 -3.80 14.81
N LEU A 144 5.63 -4.33 13.62
CA LEU A 144 4.27 -4.50 13.09
C LEU A 144 3.34 -5.35 13.98
N ASP A 145 3.91 -6.17 14.87
CA ASP A 145 3.19 -7.00 15.84
C ASP A 145 2.60 -6.19 17.00
N ILE A 146 3.22 -5.05 17.36
CA ILE A 146 2.85 -4.24 18.53
C ILE A 146 2.46 -2.78 18.20
N CYS A 147 2.74 -2.30 16.99
CA CYS A 147 2.45 -0.92 16.61
C CYS A 147 0.93 -0.63 16.52
N ALA A 148 0.58 0.64 16.69
CA ALA A 148 -0.79 1.10 16.60
C ALA A 148 -1.13 1.42 15.14
N ARG A 149 -1.98 0.58 14.54
CA ARG A 149 -2.47 0.77 13.17
C ARG A 149 -3.94 0.41 13.02
N PRO A 150 -4.66 1.08 12.11
CA PRO A 150 -6.01 0.69 11.77
C PRO A 150 -6.04 -0.72 11.15
N SER A 151 -7.23 -1.31 11.10
CA SER A 151 -7.40 -2.66 10.57
C SER A 151 -8.61 -2.83 9.67
N MET A 152 -8.56 -3.81 8.80
CA MET A 152 -9.68 -4.29 7.98
C MET A 152 -9.84 -5.78 8.22
N THR A 153 -11.01 -6.21 8.71
CA THR A 153 -11.35 -7.63 8.91
C THR A 153 -12.53 -7.97 8.03
N GLY A 154 -12.35 -8.85 7.05
CA GLY A 154 -13.39 -9.10 6.05
C GLY A 154 -13.01 -10.24 5.11
N PRO A 155 -13.83 -10.51 4.07
CA PRO A 155 -13.61 -11.56 3.09
C PRO A 155 -12.48 -11.20 2.12
N ILE A 156 -11.29 -10.92 2.67
CA ILE A 156 -10.06 -10.55 1.96
C ILE A 156 -9.10 -11.73 2.08
N PHE A 157 -8.47 -12.11 0.97
CA PHE A 157 -7.60 -13.30 0.88
C PHE A 157 -8.29 -14.63 1.21
N VAL A 158 -9.61 -14.70 1.01
CA VAL A 158 -10.42 -15.91 1.25
C VAL A 158 -10.66 -16.74 -0.01
N GLN A 159 -10.33 -16.20 -1.18
CA GLN A 159 -10.36 -16.89 -2.47
C GLN A 159 -8.95 -16.89 -3.06
N GLY A 160 -8.51 -18.05 -3.57
CA GLY A 160 -7.22 -18.19 -4.22
C GLY A 160 -7.28 -17.69 -5.66
N GLY A 161 -6.15 -17.23 -6.20
CA GLY A 161 -6.01 -16.96 -7.63
C GLY A 161 -5.75 -18.26 -8.39
N LEU A 162 -6.53 -18.51 -9.44
CA LEU A 162 -6.15 -19.35 -10.58
C LEU A 162 -5.96 -18.47 -11.80
#